data_AF-X0YU51-F1
#
_entry.id   AF-X0YU51-F1
#
_cell.length_a   1.000
_cell.length_b   1.000
_cell.length_c   1.000
_cell.angle_alpha   90.00
_cell.angle_beta   90.00
_cell.angle_gamma   90.00
#
_symmetry.space_group_name_H-M   'P 1'
#
loop_
_entity.id
_entity.type
_entity.pdbx_description
1 polymer ?
#
loop_
_entity_poly.entity_id
_entity_poly.type
_entity_poly.pdbx_seq_one_letter_code
_entity_poly.pdbx_strand_id
1 'polypeptide(L)'
;FQGFRVQYNDARGPTKGGIRFHPDETIDTVRALAAWMTWKCALLDLPLGGAKGGVICNPKQMTQGELERLSRAYINQVWQFIGPDKDIPAPDVYTNPQVMAWMMDEYSKIAGKNRFGVVTGKPLGIGGSAGRGDATARGGLHTVREAAKVCGIDLKKATIAVQGYGNAGSNAAYLAKTLFGSKIVAVSDTKGGIFNKEGLDPEAVREHKAKTRSVINFPNAKPISNEKLLELEVDILIPAALENVITGKNAPNIKAKIVAELANGPTTPEADDILYKNGVHVIPDFLCNAGGVTVSYFEMVQNFYMYYWSEKEVHERLKNKMTTAYSSVLNASKEYNANMRQAAYVVAVKRVADAMKIRGWI
;
A
#
# COMPACT_ATOMS: atom_id res chain seq x y z
N PHE A 1 -5.17 -9.03 26.67
CA PHE A 1 -4.75 -7.99 25.71
C PHE A 1 -5.92 -7.05 25.44
N GLN A 2 -5.67 -5.76 25.23
CA GLN A 2 -6.70 -4.81 24.82
C GLN A 2 -6.83 -4.81 23.29
N GLY A 3 -8.07 -4.85 22.79
CA GLY A 3 -8.38 -4.85 21.36
C GLY A 3 -9.26 -3.66 20.98
N PHE A 4 -9.12 -3.21 19.74
CA PHE A 4 -9.84 -2.06 19.19
C PHE A 4 -10.39 -2.43 17.81
N ARG A 5 -11.60 -1.94 17.50
CA ARG A 5 -12.14 -1.88 16.14
C ARG A 5 -12.86 -0.55 15.95
N VAL A 6 -12.44 0.23 14.97
CA VAL A 6 -13.01 1.55 14.65
C VAL A 6 -13.56 1.52 13.24
N GLN A 7 -14.82 1.91 13.09
CA GLN A 7 -15.51 2.14 11.81
C GLN A 7 -15.67 3.65 11.69
N TYR A 8 -14.89 4.30 10.81
CA TYR A 8 -14.81 5.76 10.76
C TYR A 8 -15.94 6.38 9.94
N ASN A 9 -16.19 5.82 8.75
CA ASN A 9 -17.25 6.28 7.86
C ASN A 9 -17.65 5.16 6.90
N ASP A 10 -18.95 4.93 6.77
CA ASP A 10 -19.59 3.91 5.93
C ASP A 10 -20.55 4.53 4.89
N ALA A 11 -20.39 5.83 4.59
CA ALA A 11 -21.27 6.55 3.66
C ALA A 11 -21.29 5.90 2.27
N ARG A 12 -20.12 5.41 1.83
CA ARG A 12 -19.88 4.81 0.51
C ARG A 12 -20.06 3.29 0.44
N GLY A 13 -20.33 2.63 1.56
CA GLY A 13 -20.44 1.17 1.63
C GLY A 13 -19.83 0.58 2.90
N PRO A 14 -19.73 -0.76 3.01
CA PRO A 14 -19.20 -1.42 4.19
C PRO A 14 -17.77 -0.99 4.46
N THR A 15 -17.38 -0.96 5.73
CA THR A 15 -16.07 -0.45 6.11
C THR A 15 -14.97 -1.45 5.81
N LYS A 16 -13.79 -0.95 5.45
CA LYS A 16 -12.62 -1.76 5.13
C LYS A 16 -11.41 -1.33 5.92
N GLY A 17 -10.72 -2.29 6.51
CA GLY A 17 -9.31 -2.13 6.83
C GLY A 17 -8.75 -3.13 7.84
N GLY A 18 -7.42 -3.14 7.90
CA GLY A 18 -6.67 -4.23 8.51
C GLY A 18 -6.72 -4.29 10.04
N ILE A 19 -6.18 -5.37 10.60
CA ILE A 19 -5.99 -5.56 12.04
C ILE A 19 -4.49 -5.62 12.31
N ARG A 20 -4.02 -4.74 13.21
CA ARG A 20 -2.63 -4.66 13.64
C ARG A 20 -2.44 -5.36 14.96
N PHE A 21 -1.35 -6.11 15.11
CA PHE A 21 -0.92 -6.63 16.40
C PHE A 21 0.40 -5.92 16.73
N HIS A 22 0.42 -5.00 17.70
CA HIS A 22 1.63 -4.21 17.99
C HIS A 22 1.69 -3.83 19.48
N PRO A 23 2.88 -3.85 20.12
CA PRO A 23 2.99 -3.52 21.55
C PRO A 23 2.61 -2.06 21.85
N ASP A 24 2.90 -1.15 20.91
CA ASP A 24 2.61 0.29 21.05
C ASP A 24 1.30 0.72 20.36
N GLU A 25 0.37 -0.21 20.15
CA GLU A 25 -0.92 0.11 19.52
C GLU A 25 -1.80 0.96 20.46
N THR A 26 -2.49 1.97 19.92
CA THR A 26 -3.39 2.84 20.70
C THR A 26 -4.71 3.06 19.97
N ILE A 27 -5.76 3.43 20.71
CA ILE A 27 -7.05 3.75 20.09
C ILE A 27 -6.94 4.94 19.12
N ASP A 28 -6.07 5.91 19.41
CA ASP A 28 -5.87 7.09 18.55
C ASP A 28 -5.18 6.72 17.24
N THR A 29 -4.16 5.86 17.29
CA THR A 29 -3.52 5.29 16.09
C THR A 29 -4.54 4.53 15.25
N VAL A 30 -5.35 3.67 15.86
CA VAL A 30 -6.40 2.90 15.15
C VAL A 30 -7.44 3.84 14.52
N ARG A 31 -7.84 4.91 15.22
CA ARG A 31 -8.80 5.91 14.70
C ARG A 31 -8.24 6.69 13.51
N ALA A 32 -7.00 7.16 13.61
CA ALA A 32 -6.33 7.89 12.53
C ALA A 32 -6.21 7.00 11.26
N LEU A 33 -5.78 5.75 11.45
CA LEU A 33 -5.65 4.80 10.34
C LEU A 33 -7.03 4.44 9.72
N ALA A 34 -8.11 4.39 10.52
CA ALA A 34 -9.48 4.17 10.00
C ALA A 34 -9.94 5.34 9.10
N ALA A 35 -9.60 6.58 9.48
CA ALA A 35 -9.86 7.76 8.66
C ALA A 35 -9.09 7.69 7.34
N TRP A 36 -7.80 7.36 7.36
CA TRP A 36 -7.01 7.17 6.13
C TRP A 36 -7.55 6.06 5.24
N MET A 37 -8.07 4.97 5.80
CA MET A 37 -8.73 3.94 4.99
C MET A 37 -9.98 4.47 4.28
N THR A 38 -10.72 5.39 4.90
CA THR A 38 -11.88 6.05 4.27
C THR A 38 -11.44 6.81 3.03
N TRP A 39 -10.41 7.65 3.17
CA TRP A 39 -9.90 8.47 2.06
C TRP A 39 -9.28 7.61 0.96
N LYS A 40 -8.52 6.59 1.34
CA LYS A 40 -7.88 5.66 0.40
C LYS A 40 -8.90 4.87 -0.42
N CYS A 41 -9.94 4.32 0.22
CA CYS A 41 -11.02 3.64 -0.50
C CYS A 41 -11.76 4.60 -1.44
N ALA A 42 -12.08 5.81 -0.97
CA ALA A 42 -12.80 6.80 -1.76
C ALA A 42 -11.99 7.30 -2.96
N LEU A 43 -10.67 7.51 -2.81
CA LEU A 43 -9.78 7.93 -3.89
C LEU A 43 -9.75 6.95 -5.07
N LEU A 44 -9.82 5.66 -4.75
CA LEU A 44 -9.80 4.58 -5.75
C LEU A 44 -11.20 4.27 -6.31
N ASP A 45 -12.21 5.02 -5.87
CA ASP A 45 -13.60 4.81 -6.21
C ASP A 45 -14.03 3.35 -5.94
N LEU A 46 -13.64 2.88 -4.74
CA LEU A 46 -14.10 1.61 -4.21
C LEU A 46 -15.42 1.87 -3.46
N PRO A 47 -16.41 0.95 -3.55
CA PRO A 47 -17.68 1.07 -2.83
C PRO A 47 -17.50 0.64 -1.36
N LEU A 48 -16.56 1.28 -0.67
CA LEU A 48 -16.11 0.91 0.67
C LEU A 48 -15.95 2.15 1.53
N GLY A 49 -16.32 2.01 2.80
CA GLY A 49 -15.93 2.92 3.88
C GLY A 49 -14.53 2.62 4.43
N GLY A 50 -14.19 3.26 5.54
CA GLY A 50 -12.91 3.03 6.24
C GLY A 50 -13.09 2.51 7.66
N ALA A 51 -12.31 1.48 7.98
CA ALA A 51 -12.19 0.93 9.33
C ALA A 51 -10.77 0.49 9.63
N LYS A 52 -10.46 0.31 10.90
CA LYS A 52 -9.20 -0.30 11.36
C LYS A 52 -9.39 -1.04 12.66
N GLY A 53 -8.58 -2.07 12.88
CA GLY A 53 -8.49 -2.76 14.16
C GLY A 53 -7.06 -2.85 14.66
N GLY A 54 -6.92 -3.09 15.95
CA GLY A 54 -5.65 -3.17 16.64
C GLY A 54 -5.74 -4.04 17.88
N VAL A 55 -4.67 -4.74 18.24
CA VAL A 55 -4.52 -5.41 19.53
C VAL A 55 -3.17 -5.05 20.10
N ILE A 56 -3.16 -4.60 21.35
CA ILE A 56 -1.94 -4.31 22.10
C ILE A 56 -1.30 -5.64 22.48
N CYS A 57 -0.35 -6.13 21.68
CA CYS A 57 0.40 -7.37 21.93
C CYS A 57 1.73 -7.38 21.16
N ASN A 58 2.67 -8.25 21.56
CA ASN A 58 3.92 -8.46 20.84
C ASN A 58 3.97 -9.87 20.22
N PRO A 59 3.59 -10.04 18.94
CA PRO A 59 3.60 -11.35 18.29
C PRO A 59 4.97 -12.04 18.25
N LYS A 60 6.07 -11.30 18.38
CA LYS A 60 7.43 -11.87 18.39
C LYS A 60 7.75 -12.65 19.67
N GLN A 61 6.99 -12.42 20.74
CA GLN A 61 7.12 -13.11 22.02
C GLN A 61 6.05 -14.20 22.20
N MET A 62 5.24 -14.45 21.18
CA MET A 62 4.14 -15.41 21.23
C MET A 62 4.48 -16.66 20.43
N THR A 63 4.09 -17.81 20.96
CA THR A 63 4.04 -19.06 20.19
C THR A 63 2.93 -18.98 19.13
N GLN A 64 3.01 -19.84 18.12
CA GLN A 64 1.98 -19.93 17.09
C GLN A 64 0.59 -20.24 17.66
N GLY A 65 0.51 -21.11 18.67
CA GLY A 65 -0.75 -21.44 19.33
C GLY A 65 -1.33 -20.29 20.16
N GLU A 66 -0.49 -19.47 20.80
CA GLU A 66 -0.96 -18.25 21.49
C GLU A 66 -1.48 -17.22 20.50
N LEU A 67 -0.79 -17.06 19.36
CA LEU A 67 -1.21 -16.14 18.30
C LEU A 67 -2.55 -16.57 17.68
N GLU A 68 -2.76 -17.87 17.46
CA GLU A 68 -4.04 -18.42 17.03
C GLU A 68 -5.15 -18.13 18.04
N ARG A 69 -4.95 -18.49 19.32
CA ARG A 69 -5.94 -18.24 20.38
C ARG A 69 -6.27 -16.77 20.51
N LEU A 70 -5.30 -15.88 20.40
CA LEU A 70 -5.52 -14.42 20.40
C LEU A 70 -6.37 -13.98 19.20
N SER A 71 -6.06 -14.48 18.01
CA SER A 71 -6.78 -14.15 16.77
C SER A 71 -8.25 -14.56 16.85
N ARG A 72 -8.52 -15.77 17.38
CA ARG A 72 -9.88 -16.29 17.62
C ARG A 72 -10.59 -15.49 18.70
N ALA A 73 -9.94 -15.22 19.82
CA ALA A 73 -10.50 -14.43 20.91
C ALA A 73 -10.88 -13.02 20.47
N TYR A 74 -10.09 -12.38 19.61
CA TYR A 74 -10.43 -11.08 19.04
C TYR A 74 -11.73 -11.14 18.23
N ILE A 75 -11.89 -12.15 17.36
CA ILE A 75 -13.12 -12.34 16.58
C ILE A 75 -14.34 -12.58 17.47
N ASN A 76 -14.20 -13.38 18.54
CA ASN A 76 -15.26 -13.58 19.53
C ASN A 76 -15.79 -12.26 20.12
N GLN A 77 -14.94 -11.23 20.23
CA GLN A 77 -15.35 -9.91 20.73
C GLN A 77 -15.98 -9.03 19.66
N VAL A 78 -15.56 -9.13 18.39
CA VAL A 78 -15.97 -8.17 17.34
C VAL A 78 -16.97 -8.72 16.32
N TRP A 79 -17.33 -10.00 16.38
CA TRP A 79 -18.10 -10.67 15.32
C TRP A 79 -19.44 -9.98 14.98
N GLN A 80 -20.11 -9.33 15.95
CA GLN A 80 -21.37 -8.60 15.71
C GLN A 80 -21.18 -7.28 14.94
N PHE A 81 -19.96 -6.75 14.92
CA PHE A 81 -19.61 -5.51 14.22
C PHE A 81 -19.03 -5.76 12.84
N ILE A 82 -18.54 -6.97 12.57
CA ILE A 82 -17.94 -7.37 11.28
C ILE A 82 -18.85 -8.28 10.46
N GLY A 83 -18.65 -8.27 9.15
CA GLY A 83 -19.45 -9.04 8.21
C GLY A 83 -19.11 -8.68 6.77
N PRO A 84 -19.35 -9.59 5.80
CA PRO A 84 -19.03 -9.37 4.39
C PRO A 84 -19.75 -8.17 3.77
N ASP A 85 -20.83 -7.71 4.40
CA ASP A 85 -21.71 -6.61 4.02
C ASP A 85 -21.70 -5.45 5.05
N LYS A 86 -20.85 -5.51 6.08
CA LYS A 86 -20.80 -4.52 7.16
C LYS A 86 -19.40 -3.96 7.38
N ASP A 87 -18.45 -4.83 7.71
CA ASP A 87 -17.06 -4.45 7.97
C ASP A 87 -16.11 -5.63 7.72
N ILE A 88 -15.10 -5.41 6.87
CA ILE A 88 -14.26 -6.47 6.32
C ILE A 88 -12.79 -6.25 6.74
N PRO A 89 -12.33 -6.96 7.78
CA PRO A 89 -10.92 -6.97 8.15
C PRO A 89 -9.95 -7.42 7.05
N ALA A 90 -8.68 -7.13 7.30
CA ALA A 90 -7.54 -7.48 6.44
C ALA A 90 -6.29 -7.68 7.30
N PRO A 91 -5.20 -8.24 6.75
CA PRO A 91 -3.91 -8.23 7.41
C PRO A 91 -3.33 -6.81 7.42
N ASP A 92 -2.45 -6.58 8.38
CA ASP A 92 -1.66 -5.36 8.57
C ASP A 92 -0.40 -5.67 9.39
N VAL A 93 0.19 -4.69 10.09
CA VAL A 93 1.41 -4.90 10.91
C VAL A 93 1.27 -6.13 11.82
N TYR A 94 2.19 -7.08 11.64
CA TYR A 94 2.29 -8.38 12.31
C TYR A 94 1.06 -9.30 12.23
N THR A 95 0.17 -9.09 11.26
CA THR A 95 -0.84 -10.08 10.85
C THR A 95 -0.65 -10.46 9.39
N ASN A 96 -1.03 -11.68 9.02
CA ASN A 96 -0.68 -12.29 7.75
C ASN A 96 -1.82 -13.21 7.25
N PRO A 97 -1.67 -13.89 6.09
CA PRO A 97 -2.72 -14.77 5.60
C PRO A 97 -3.14 -15.88 6.58
N GLN A 98 -2.21 -16.43 7.36
CA GLN A 98 -2.54 -17.43 8.37
C GLN A 98 -3.43 -16.86 9.47
N VAL A 99 -3.14 -15.64 9.96
CA VAL A 99 -3.98 -14.96 10.94
C VAL A 99 -5.38 -14.70 10.38
N MET A 100 -5.48 -14.30 9.10
CA MET A 100 -6.78 -14.12 8.45
C MET A 100 -7.55 -15.44 8.30
N ALA A 101 -6.86 -16.55 8.07
CA ALA A 101 -7.48 -17.87 8.03
C ALA A 101 -8.15 -18.23 9.36
N TRP A 102 -7.43 -18.08 10.48
CA TRP A 102 -7.98 -18.33 11.81
C TRP A 102 -9.16 -17.40 12.15
N MET A 103 -9.06 -16.13 11.78
CA MET A 103 -10.13 -15.17 12.03
C MET A 103 -11.40 -15.48 11.21
N MET A 104 -11.23 -15.88 9.96
CA MET A 104 -12.32 -16.30 9.07
C MET A 104 -13.02 -17.56 9.59
N ASP A 105 -12.22 -18.54 10.04
CA ASP A 105 -12.69 -19.81 10.59
C ASP A 105 -13.50 -19.60 11.88
N GLU A 106 -12.97 -18.80 12.83
CA GLU A 106 -13.71 -18.50 14.06
C GLU A 106 -15.02 -17.76 13.77
N TYR A 107 -15.01 -16.78 12.87
CA TYR A 107 -16.24 -16.08 12.48
C TYR A 107 -17.26 -17.04 11.86
N SER A 108 -16.82 -17.94 10.96
CA SER A 108 -17.69 -18.91 10.30
C SER A 108 -18.32 -19.88 11.30
N LYS A 109 -17.56 -20.33 12.31
CA LYS A 109 -18.04 -21.15 13.42
C LYS A 109 -19.13 -20.44 14.23
N ILE A 110 -18.90 -19.18 14.64
CA ILE A 110 -19.88 -18.39 15.40
C ILE A 110 -21.14 -18.12 14.57
N ALA A 111 -20.96 -17.81 13.28
CA ALA A 111 -22.06 -17.51 12.35
C ALA A 111 -22.86 -18.75 11.91
N GLY A 112 -22.41 -19.97 12.27
CA GLY A 112 -23.04 -21.23 11.89
C GLY A 112 -22.97 -21.58 10.40
N LYS A 113 -22.12 -20.91 9.63
CA LYS A 113 -21.92 -21.16 8.19
C LYS A 113 -20.60 -20.56 7.68
N ASN A 114 -20.08 -21.14 6.59
CA ASN A 114 -18.88 -20.66 5.94
C ASN A 114 -19.07 -19.23 5.40
N ARG A 115 -18.30 -18.28 5.94
CA ARG A 115 -18.34 -16.85 5.57
C ARG A 115 -16.95 -16.35 5.18
N PHE A 116 -16.41 -16.89 4.10
CA PHE A 116 -15.02 -16.64 3.70
C PHE A 116 -14.77 -15.15 3.33
N GLY A 117 -15.81 -14.46 2.88
CA GLY A 117 -15.78 -13.02 2.58
C GLY A 117 -15.74 -12.08 3.79
N VAL A 118 -15.81 -12.58 5.03
CA VAL A 118 -15.76 -11.72 6.23
C VAL A 118 -14.41 -11.02 6.40
N VAL A 119 -13.32 -11.64 5.95
CA VAL A 119 -11.98 -11.04 5.92
C VAL A 119 -11.37 -11.20 4.54
N THR A 120 -10.33 -10.41 4.30
CA THR A 120 -9.53 -10.46 3.07
C THR A 120 -8.07 -10.71 3.40
N GLY A 121 -7.28 -11.12 2.42
CA GLY A 121 -5.88 -11.50 2.60
C GLY A 121 -5.71 -12.93 3.03
N LYS A 122 -6.67 -13.77 2.68
CA LYS A 122 -6.65 -15.18 2.97
C LYS A 122 -5.69 -15.92 2.03
N PRO A 123 -5.19 -17.10 2.41
CA PRO A 123 -4.57 -18.04 1.49
C PRO A 123 -5.52 -18.40 0.33
N LEU A 124 -4.96 -18.70 -0.85
CA LEU A 124 -5.74 -19.03 -2.05
C LEU A 124 -6.69 -20.21 -1.81
N GLY A 125 -6.25 -21.25 -1.10
CA GLY A 125 -7.04 -22.45 -0.82
C GLY A 125 -8.30 -22.23 0.01
N ILE A 126 -8.47 -21.07 0.64
CA ILE A 126 -9.66 -20.71 1.45
C ILE A 126 -10.27 -19.36 1.01
N GLY A 127 -10.19 -19.07 -0.28
CA GLY A 127 -10.85 -17.91 -0.88
C GLY A 127 -10.05 -16.62 -0.89
N GLY A 128 -8.72 -16.72 -0.92
CA GLY A 128 -7.84 -15.60 -1.26
C GLY A 128 -7.89 -15.23 -2.74
N SER A 129 -7.48 -14.01 -3.09
CA SER A 129 -7.33 -13.58 -4.50
C SER A 129 -5.92 -13.82 -5.01
N ALA A 130 -5.79 -14.28 -6.25
CA ALA A 130 -4.53 -14.21 -6.99
C ALA A 130 -4.07 -12.76 -7.17
N GLY A 131 -2.79 -12.55 -7.52
CA GLY A 131 -2.22 -11.23 -7.77
C GLY A 131 -2.06 -10.32 -6.54
N ARG A 132 -2.21 -10.85 -5.31
CA ARG A 132 -2.08 -10.05 -4.07
C ARG A 132 -0.63 -9.72 -3.73
N GLY A 133 0.31 -10.62 -4.02
CA GLY A 133 1.69 -10.55 -3.53
C GLY A 133 2.43 -9.28 -3.96
N ASP A 134 2.26 -8.88 -5.22
CA ASP A 134 2.89 -7.71 -5.82
C ASP A 134 1.94 -6.53 -6.04
N ALA A 135 0.66 -6.66 -5.64
CA ALA A 135 -0.41 -5.71 -5.91
C ALA A 135 -0.04 -4.25 -5.58
N THR A 136 0.59 -4.01 -4.43
CA THR A 136 1.02 -2.67 -4.00
C THR A 136 2.03 -2.06 -4.97
N ALA A 137 3.08 -2.82 -5.31
CA ALA A 137 4.12 -2.35 -6.21
C ALA A 137 3.59 -2.21 -7.65
N ARG A 138 2.84 -3.21 -8.12
CA ARG A 138 2.19 -3.21 -9.44
C ARG A 138 1.26 -2.01 -9.60
N GLY A 139 0.44 -1.73 -8.59
CA GLY A 139 -0.44 -0.57 -8.57
C GLY A 139 0.32 0.75 -8.67
N GLY A 140 1.38 0.91 -7.86
CA GLY A 140 2.23 2.10 -7.93
C GLY A 140 2.92 2.26 -9.27
N LEU A 141 3.39 1.16 -9.88
CA LEU A 141 3.99 1.23 -11.21
C LEU A 141 3.00 1.59 -12.31
N HIS A 142 1.73 1.21 -12.19
CA HIS A 142 0.71 1.73 -13.10
C HIS A 142 0.55 3.25 -12.97
N THR A 143 0.66 3.82 -11.77
CA THR A 143 0.66 5.28 -11.60
C THR A 143 1.94 5.94 -12.11
N VAL A 144 3.11 5.31 -11.93
CA VAL A 144 4.38 5.76 -12.53
C VAL A 144 4.29 5.78 -14.05
N ARG A 145 3.64 4.78 -14.67
CA ARG A 145 3.40 4.75 -16.11
C ARG A 145 2.60 5.96 -16.59
N GLU A 146 1.56 6.36 -15.86
CA GLU A 146 0.79 7.55 -16.24
C GLU A 146 1.58 8.84 -15.97
N ALA A 147 2.28 8.93 -14.85
CA ALA A 147 3.15 10.08 -14.54
C ALA A 147 4.28 10.26 -15.56
N ALA A 148 4.88 9.17 -16.06
CA ALA A 148 5.91 9.23 -17.08
C ALA A 148 5.40 9.86 -18.38
N LYS A 149 4.14 9.61 -18.77
CA LYS A 149 3.51 10.27 -19.94
C LYS A 149 3.38 11.77 -19.72
N VAL A 150 2.97 12.18 -18.52
CA VAL A 150 2.83 13.59 -18.14
C VAL A 150 4.19 14.31 -18.14
N CYS A 151 5.22 13.65 -17.63
CA CYS A 151 6.58 14.21 -17.53
C CYS A 151 7.43 14.02 -18.79
N GLY A 152 6.91 13.40 -19.85
CA GLY A 152 7.65 13.15 -21.10
C GLY A 152 8.83 12.17 -20.94
N ILE A 153 8.73 11.20 -20.03
CA ILE A 153 9.79 10.23 -19.72
C ILE A 153 9.54 8.91 -20.48
N ASP A 154 10.52 8.48 -21.28
CA ASP A 154 10.55 7.14 -21.86
C ASP A 154 11.00 6.12 -20.80
N LEU A 155 10.05 5.34 -20.28
CA LEU A 155 10.32 4.36 -19.23
C LEU A 155 11.33 3.28 -19.62
N LYS A 156 11.50 2.97 -20.92
CA LYS A 156 12.53 2.01 -21.36
C LYS A 156 13.95 2.54 -21.15
N LYS A 157 14.11 3.86 -21.10
CA LYS A 157 15.39 4.54 -20.90
C LYS A 157 15.54 5.11 -19.48
N ALA A 158 14.45 5.14 -18.71
CA ALA A 158 14.42 5.73 -17.39
C ALA A 158 15.32 5.01 -16.40
N THR A 159 15.96 5.81 -15.55
CA THR A 159 16.72 5.34 -14.38
C THR A 159 15.88 5.41 -13.12
N ILE A 160 15.97 4.37 -12.28
CA ILE A 160 15.15 4.25 -11.07
C ILE A 160 16.03 3.96 -9.85
N ALA A 161 15.79 4.71 -8.76
CA ALA A 161 16.31 4.41 -7.44
C ALA A 161 15.17 3.94 -6.52
N VAL A 162 15.38 2.84 -5.78
CA VAL A 162 14.37 2.27 -4.87
C VAL A 162 14.91 2.25 -3.43
N GLN A 163 14.36 3.09 -2.57
CA GLN A 163 14.71 3.09 -1.16
C GLN A 163 13.86 2.04 -0.42
N GLY A 164 14.51 1.04 0.16
CA GLY A 164 13.83 -0.06 0.86
C GLY A 164 13.52 -1.27 -0.02
N TYR A 165 14.27 -2.35 0.16
CA TYR A 165 14.16 -3.58 -0.63
C TYR A 165 13.30 -4.66 0.06
N GLY A 166 12.17 -4.24 0.65
CA GLY A 166 11.17 -5.12 1.25
C GLY A 166 10.20 -5.68 0.20
N ASN A 167 9.01 -6.14 0.62
CA ASN A 167 8.01 -6.66 -0.32
C ASN A 167 7.63 -5.63 -1.40
N ALA A 168 7.36 -4.38 -1.00
CA ALA A 168 6.98 -3.33 -1.95
C ALA A 168 8.13 -2.94 -2.88
N GLY A 169 9.30 -2.57 -2.34
CA GLY A 169 10.41 -2.09 -3.17
C GLY A 169 11.06 -3.16 -4.04
N SER A 170 11.21 -4.41 -3.57
CA SER A 170 11.78 -5.48 -4.42
C SER A 170 10.85 -5.85 -5.57
N ASN A 171 9.53 -5.92 -5.33
CA ASN A 171 8.56 -6.10 -6.41
C ASN A 171 8.54 -4.87 -7.33
N ALA A 172 8.68 -3.65 -6.82
CA ALA A 172 8.73 -2.45 -7.66
C ALA A 172 9.95 -2.44 -8.59
N ALA A 173 11.13 -2.79 -8.07
CA ALA A 173 12.34 -2.92 -8.87
C ALA A 173 12.19 -3.99 -9.96
N TYR A 174 11.69 -5.17 -9.58
CA TYR A 174 11.44 -6.27 -10.52
C TYR A 174 10.42 -5.91 -11.61
N LEU A 175 9.27 -5.34 -11.22
CA LEU A 175 8.20 -4.98 -12.13
C LEU A 175 8.60 -3.81 -13.05
N ALA A 176 9.39 -2.86 -12.57
CA ALA A 176 9.82 -1.74 -13.42
C ALA A 176 10.77 -2.22 -14.52
N LYS A 177 11.67 -3.15 -14.19
CA LYS A 177 12.52 -3.81 -15.20
C LYS A 177 11.68 -4.64 -16.17
N THR A 178 10.79 -5.49 -15.68
CA THR A 178 10.08 -6.48 -16.53
C THR A 178 8.93 -5.87 -17.34
N LEU A 179 8.14 -4.95 -16.77
CA LEU A 179 7.01 -4.33 -17.45
C LEU A 179 7.43 -3.17 -18.35
N PHE A 180 8.46 -2.41 -17.96
CA PHE A 180 8.82 -1.18 -18.65
C PHE A 180 10.21 -1.20 -19.31
N GLY A 181 11.08 -2.15 -18.95
CA GLY A 181 12.47 -2.15 -19.40
C GLY A 181 13.36 -1.13 -18.67
N SER A 182 12.88 -0.51 -17.58
CA SER A 182 13.62 0.54 -16.88
C SER A 182 14.88 0.02 -16.21
N LYS A 183 15.89 0.88 -16.09
CA LYS A 183 17.17 0.54 -15.45
C LYS A 183 17.12 0.86 -13.95
N ILE A 184 17.20 -0.17 -13.11
CA ILE A 184 17.30 -0.01 -11.65
C ILE A 184 18.75 0.32 -11.30
N VAL A 185 19.06 1.57 -10.97
CA VAL A 185 20.45 2.00 -10.75
C VAL A 185 20.85 2.00 -9.28
N ALA A 186 19.89 2.07 -8.36
CA ALA A 186 20.17 2.02 -6.94
C ALA A 186 19.05 1.34 -6.16
N VAL A 187 19.42 0.56 -5.14
CA VAL A 187 18.47 0.04 -4.16
C VAL A 187 19.05 0.08 -2.75
N SER A 188 18.21 0.17 -1.71
CA SER A 188 18.68 0.09 -0.32
C SER A 188 17.84 -0.78 0.59
N ASP A 189 18.38 -1.11 1.77
CA ASP A 189 17.64 -1.64 2.89
C ASP A 189 18.04 -0.99 4.22
N THR A 190 17.68 -1.62 5.34
CA THR A 190 17.93 -1.11 6.69
C THR A 190 19.41 -0.97 7.04
N LYS A 191 20.32 -1.63 6.32
CA LYS A 191 21.77 -1.57 6.58
C LYS A 191 22.54 -0.63 5.63
N GLY A 192 21.93 -0.19 4.53
CA GLY A 192 22.54 0.69 3.54
C GLY A 192 22.06 0.41 2.11
N GLY A 193 22.69 1.06 1.14
CA GLY A 193 22.36 0.97 -0.28
C GLY A 193 23.48 0.48 -1.17
N ILE A 194 23.09 0.08 -2.38
CA ILE A 194 23.98 -0.27 -3.48
C ILE A 194 23.62 0.53 -4.72
N PHE A 195 24.63 0.89 -5.51
CA PHE A 195 24.50 1.68 -6.73
C PHE A 195 25.30 1.04 -7.87
N ASN A 196 24.68 0.93 -9.04
CA ASN A 196 25.33 0.56 -10.29
C ASN A 196 24.73 1.35 -11.45
N LYS A 197 25.53 2.21 -12.09
CA LYS A 197 25.12 3.03 -13.24
C LYS A 197 24.70 2.19 -14.45
N GLU A 198 25.25 0.98 -14.60
CA GLU A 198 24.89 0.06 -15.67
C GLU A 198 23.57 -0.67 -15.41
N GLY A 199 23.09 -0.64 -14.17
CA GLY A 199 21.87 -1.28 -13.72
C GLY A 199 22.13 -2.47 -12.81
N LEU A 200 21.19 -2.70 -11.91
CA LEU A 200 21.12 -3.82 -11.00
C LEU A 200 20.08 -4.81 -11.54
N ASP A 201 20.38 -6.11 -11.44
CA ASP A 201 19.38 -7.12 -11.69
C ASP A 201 18.53 -7.34 -10.43
N PRO A 202 17.23 -6.98 -10.42
CA PRO A 202 16.41 -7.02 -9.22
C PRO A 202 16.28 -8.43 -8.62
N GLU A 203 16.27 -9.46 -9.46
CA GLU A 203 16.20 -10.86 -9.01
C GLU A 203 17.50 -11.29 -8.34
N ALA A 204 18.65 -11.06 -8.96
CA ALA A 204 19.95 -11.33 -8.35
C ALA A 204 20.14 -10.59 -7.02
N VAL A 205 19.71 -9.32 -6.92
CA VAL A 205 19.77 -8.56 -5.66
C VAL A 205 18.82 -9.17 -4.60
N ARG A 206 17.64 -9.64 -5.02
CA ARG A 206 16.70 -10.32 -4.10
C ARG A 206 17.28 -11.62 -3.57
N GLU A 207 17.92 -12.42 -4.42
CA GLU A 207 18.61 -13.65 -4.00
C GLU A 207 19.78 -13.39 -3.07
N HIS A 208 20.60 -12.37 -3.37
CA HIS A 208 21.68 -11.94 -2.50
C HIS A 208 21.15 -11.55 -1.12
N LYS A 209 20.13 -10.69 -1.07
CA LYS A 209 19.50 -10.28 0.19
C LYS A 209 18.90 -11.46 0.95
N ALA A 210 18.33 -12.44 0.27
CA ALA A 210 17.80 -13.64 0.92
C ALA A 210 18.90 -14.43 1.64
N LYS A 211 20.10 -14.52 1.03
CA LYS A 211 21.27 -15.23 1.58
C LYS A 211 21.99 -14.45 2.68
N THR A 212 22.20 -13.15 2.49
CA THR A 212 23.04 -12.31 3.38
C THR A 212 22.24 -11.45 4.35
N ARG A 213 20.90 -11.46 4.23
CA ARG A 213 19.97 -10.57 4.94
C ARG A 213 20.13 -9.08 4.62
N SER A 214 20.92 -8.71 3.60
CA SER A 214 21.02 -7.32 3.16
C SER A 214 21.43 -7.18 1.68
N VAL A 215 21.12 -6.03 1.06
CA VAL A 215 21.55 -5.68 -0.29
C VAL A 215 23.03 -5.26 -0.34
N ILE A 216 23.62 -4.84 0.79
CA ILE A 216 25.02 -4.41 0.83
C ILE A 216 25.96 -5.56 0.43
N ASN A 217 27.14 -5.20 -0.08
CA ASN A 217 28.14 -6.14 -0.61
C ASN A 217 27.63 -6.98 -1.80
N PHE A 218 26.61 -6.51 -2.53
CA PHE A 218 26.22 -7.11 -3.79
C PHE A 218 27.36 -6.99 -4.81
N PRO A 219 27.76 -8.08 -5.51
CA PRO A 219 28.85 -8.04 -6.47
C PRO A 219 28.65 -6.98 -7.55
N ASN A 220 29.74 -6.32 -7.95
CA ASN A 220 29.76 -5.30 -9.01
C ASN A 220 28.87 -4.06 -8.75
N ALA A 221 28.49 -3.80 -7.49
CA ALA A 221 27.80 -2.57 -7.10
C ALA A 221 28.63 -1.76 -6.09
N LYS A 222 28.54 -0.44 -6.18
CA LYS A 222 29.19 0.49 -5.25
C LYS A 222 28.30 0.69 -4.03
N PRO A 223 28.84 0.68 -2.79
CA PRO A 223 28.05 1.01 -1.61
C PRO A 223 27.63 2.48 -1.64
N ILE A 224 26.43 2.77 -1.18
CA ILE A 224 25.88 4.12 -1.02
C ILE A 224 25.04 4.19 0.28
N SER A 225 24.97 5.36 0.92
CA SER A 225 24.10 5.53 2.09
C SER A 225 22.64 5.67 1.68
N ASN A 226 21.72 5.49 2.64
CA ASN A 226 20.29 5.64 2.38
C ASN A 226 19.91 7.08 2.01
N GLU A 227 20.57 8.06 2.63
CA GLU A 227 20.38 9.48 2.38
C GLU A 227 20.88 9.85 0.99
N LYS A 228 22.10 9.42 0.64
CA LYS A 228 22.66 9.67 -0.69
C LYS A 228 21.86 9.02 -1.81
N LEU A 229 21.21 7.87 -1.56
CA LEU A 229 20.33 7.22 -2.53
C LEU A 229 19.12 8.10 -2.89
N LEU A 230 18.52 8.78 -1.91
CA LEU A 230 17.36 9.65 -2.13
C LEU A 230 17.71 10.88 -3.00
N GLU A 231 18.97 11.33 -2.94
CA GLU A 231 19.47 12.52 -3.66
C GLU A 231 20.12 12.18 -5.01
N LEU A 232 20.05 10.91 -5.45
CA LEU A 232 20.61 10.50 -6.72
C LEU A 232 19.94 11.21 -7.91
N GLU A 233 20.74 11.46 -8.93
CA GLU A 233 20.25 11.92 -10.23
C GLU A 233 19.65 10.74 -10.99
N VAL A 234 18.34 10.56 -10.82
CA VAL A 234 17.54 9.51 -11.47
C VAL A 234 16.27 10.12 -12.05
N ASP A 235 15.61 9.44 -12.97
CA ASP A 235 14.31 9.91 -13.46
C ASP A 235 13.20 9.66 -12.43
N ILE A 236 13.25 8.52 -11.74
CA ILE A 236 12.20 8.08 -10.81
C ILE A 236 12.83 7.63 -9.47
N LEU A 237 12.32 8.20 -8.37
CA LEU A 237 12.65 7.78 -7.02
C LEU A 237 11.44 7.06 -6.38
N ILE A 238 11.67 5.88 -5.82
CA ILE A 238 10.62 5.06 -5.18
C ILE A 238 10.97 4.88 -3.70
N PRO A 239 10.45 5.72 -2.79
CA PRO A 239 10.55 5.47 -1.35
C PRO A 239 9.57 4.36 -0.92
N ALA A 240 10.12 3.27 -0.41
CA ALA A 240 9.42 2.04 -0.06
C ALA A 240 9.91 1.43 1.28
N ALA A 241 10.56 2.23 2.14
CA ALA A 241 11.02 1.82 3.47
C ALA A 241 10.16 2.38 4.62
N LEU A 242 10.58 3.51 5.18
CA LEU A 242 10.02 4.14 6.39
C LEU A 242 9.28 5.43 6.05
N GLU A 243 8.50 5.91 7.00
CA GLU A 243 7.92 7.26 7.00
C GLU A 243 8.99 8.35 7.19
N ASN A 244 8.69 9.57 6.76
CA ASN A 244 9.50 10.78 6.96
C ASN A 244 10.96 10.66 6.51
N VAL A 245 11.22 9.95 5.41
CA VAL A 245 12.56 9.78 4.82
C VAL A 245 12.93 10.93 3.88
N ILE A 246 11.93 11.60 3.32
CA ILE A 246 12.06 12.83 2.55
C ILE A 246 11.52 13.96 3.42
N THR A 247 12.39 14.88 3.81
CA THR A 247 12.14 15.95 4.78
C THR A 247 12.60 17.29 4.22
N GLY A 248 12.26 18.39 4.88
CA GLY A 248 12.76 19.71 4.50
C GLY A 248 14.29 19.82 4.38
N LYS A 249 15.04 18.89 5.00
CA LYS A 249 16.51 18.87 4.94
C LYS A 249 17.07 18.34 3.61
N ASN A 250 16.44 17.33 3.01
CA ASN A 250 16.94 16.68 1.79
C ASN A 250 16.06 16.92 0.56
N ALA A 251 14.81 17.38 0.72
CA ALA A 251 13.92 17.71 -0.39
C ALA A 251 14.53 18.70 -1.42
N PRO A 252 15.31 19.73 -1.03
CA PRO A 252 15.98 20.59 -1.99
C PRO A 252 17.02 19.88 -2.88
N ASN A 253 17.56 18.74 -2.41
CA ASN A 253 18.59 17.98 -3.11
C ASN A 253 18.03 16.83 -3.96
N ILE A 254 16.71 16.58 -3.90
CA ILE A 254 16.09 15.53 -4.71
C ILE A 254 16.06 15.96 -6.18
N LYS A 255 16.76 15.19 -7.01
CA LYS A 255 16.89 15.44 -8.46
C LYS A 255 15.91 14.63 -9.31
N ALA A 256 15.11 13.77 -8.68
CA ALA A 256 14.16 12.91 -9.38
C ALA A 256 13.04 13.73 -10.03
N LYS A 257 12.64 13.37 -11.25
CA LYS A 257 11.49 13.98 -11.93
C LYS A 257 10.17 13.47 -11.39
N ILE A 258 10.13 12.20 -10.98
CA ILE A 258 8.97 11.55 -10.37
C ILE A 258 9.38 10.96 -9.02
N VAL A 259 8.58 11.21 -7.98
CA VAL A 259 8.68 10.51 -6.69
C VAL A 259 7.43 9.66 -6.52
N ALA A 260 7.59 8.34 -6.41
CA ALA A 260 6.47 7.39 -6.32
C ALA A 260 6.43 6.71 -4.96
N GLU A 261 5.53 7.16 -4.09
CA GLU A 261 5.51 6.77 -2.67
C GLU A 261 4.89 5.39 -2.46
N LEU A 262 5.72 4.36 -2.31
CA LEU A 262 5.24 3.02 -1.99
C LEU A 262 5.15 2.75 -0.48
N ALA A 263 5.95 3.46 0.32
CA ALA A 263 5.77 3.54 1.78
C ALA A 263 4.57 4.44 2.13
N ASN A 264 4.08 4.35 3.37
CA ASN A 264 3.12 5.31 3.89
C ASN A 264 3.88 6.50 4.49
N GLY A 265 3.46 7.73 4.16
CA GLY A 265 4.04 8.98 4.65
C GLY A 265 5.56 9.11 4.51
N PRO A 266 6.20 8.72 3.39
CA PRO A 266 7.66 8.87 3.28
C PRO A 266 8.12 10.33 3.19
N THR A 267 7.22 11.27 2.86
CA THR A 267 7.52 12.68 2.63
C THR A 267 6.80 13.54 3.66
N THR A 268 7.51 14.45 4.32
CA THR A 268 6.90 15.40 5.28
C THR A 268 6.12 16.51 4.54
N PRO A 269 5.15 17.17 5.18
CA PRO A 269 4.41 18.27 4.56
C PRO A 269 5.31 19.38 3.99
N GLU A 270 6.37 19.75 4.71
CA GLU A 270 7.30 20.79 4.27
C GLU A 270 8.10 20.34 3.04
N ALA A 271 8.45 19.05 2.98
CA ALA A 271 9.15 18.49 1.83
C ALA A 271 8.25 18.42 0.59
N ASP A 272 6.97 18.12 0.76
CA ASP A 272 5.96 18.10 -0.30
C ASP A 272 5.88 19.47 -0.99
N ASP A 273 5.87 20.56 -0.22
CA ASP A 273 5.86 21.94 -0.75
C ASP A 273 7.15 22.28 -1.52
N ILE A 274 8.31 21.85 -1.01
CA ILE A 274 9.61 22.06 -1.68
C ILE A 274 9.64 21.31 -3.01
N LEU A 275 9.24 20.03 -3.02
CA LEU A 275 9.21 19.18 -4.21
C LEU A 275 8.25 19.75 -5.26
N TYR A 276 7.08 20.21 -4.84
CA TYR A 276 6.11 20.84 -5.75
C TYR A 276 6.65 22.12 -6.38
N LYS A 277 7.28 23.00 -5.61
CA LYS A 277 7.95 24.22 -6.11
C LYS A 277 9.10 23.90 -7.08
N ASN A 278 9.81 22.80 -6.85
CA ASN A 278 10.89 22.33 -7.72
C ASN A 278 10.39 21.60 -8.98
N GLY A 279 9.07 21.47 -9.17
CA GLY A 279 8.48 20.80 -10.33
C GLY A 279 8.60 19.27 -10.30
N VAL A 280 8.89 18.68 -9.13
CA VAL A 280 8.95 17.22 -8.97
C VAL A 280 7.53 16.66 -8.94
N HIS A 281 7.26 15.66 -9.79
CA HIS A 281 5.94 15.03 -9.85
C HIS A 281 5.81 13.95 -8.76
N VAL A 282 5.31 14.34 -7.59
CA VAL A 282 5.05 13.42 -6.48
C VAL A 282 3.74 12.67 -6.70
N ILE A 283 3.80 11.33 -6.70
CA ILE A 283 2.62 10.47 -6.66
C ILE A 283 2.40 10.09 -5.19
N PRO A 284 1.35 10.62 -4.53
CA PRO A 284 1.17 10.47 -3.09
C PRO A 284 0.91 9.02 -2.71
N ASP A 285 1.38 8.63 -1.53
CA ASP A 285 1.32 7.29 -0.96
C ASP A 285 -0.05 6.61 -1.05
N PHE A 286 -1.11 7.27 -0.56
CA PHE A 286 -2.45 6.69 -0.55
C PHE A 286 -3.08 6.54 -1.95
N LEU A 287 -2.45 7.07 -3.00
CA LEU A 287 -2.68 6.69 -4.40
C LEU A 287 -1.71 5.59 -4.83
N CYS A 288 -0.40 5.86 -4.75
CA CYS A 288 0.65 5.04 -5.32
C CYS A 288 0.65 3.61 -4.73
N ASN A 289 0.51 3.46 -3.42
CA ASN A 289 0.53 2.17 -2.75
C ASN A 289 -0.87 1.52 -2.62
N ALA A 290 -1.88 2.04 -3.31
CA ALA A 290 -3.27 1.59 -3.18
C ALA A 290 -3.60 0.27 -3.88
N GLY A 291 -2.66 -0.30 -4.66
CA GLY A 291 -2.93 -1.56 -5.36
C GLY A 291 -3.29 -2.71 -4.42
N GLY A 292 -2.70 -2.76 -3.22
CA GLY A 292 -3.03 -3.76 -2.20
C GLY A 292 -4.48 -3.70 -1.72
N VAL A 293 -5.03 -2.49 -1.48
CA VAL A 293 -6.45 -2.35 -1.10
C VAL A 293 -7.38 -2.66 -2.26
N THR A 294 -6.98 -2.31 -3.49
CA THR A 294 -7.75 -2.61 -4.71
C THR A 294 -7.87 -4.12 -4.94
N VAL A 295 -6.78 -4.89 -4.84
CA VAL A 295 -6.84 -6.37 -4.95
C VAL A 295 -7.55 -6.98 -3.73
N SER A 296 -7.45 -6.36 -2.56
CA SER A 296 -8.25 -6.76 -1.41
C SER A 296 -9.76 -6.56 -1.64
N TYR A 297 -10.16 -5.52 -2.37
CA TYR A 297 -11.55 -5.33 -2.78
C TYR A 297 -11.96 -6.37 -3.82
N PHE A 298 -11.09 -6.71 -4.79
CA PHE A 298 -11.37 -7.79 -5.73
C PHE A 298 -11.57 -9.13 -5.02
N GLU A 299 -10.82 -9.41 -3.96
CA GLU A 299 -11.05 -10.59 -3.12
C GLU A 299 -12.45 -10.59 -2.51
N MET A 300 -12.95 -9.44 -2.04
CA MET A 300 -14.34 -9.33 -1.54
C MET A 300 -15.36 -9.63 -2.63
N VAL A 301 -15.17 -9.04 -3.81
CA VAL A 301 -16.03 -9.23 -4.97
C VAL A 301 -16.10 -10.72 -5.34
N GLN A 302 -14.95 -11.38 -5.50
CA GLN A 302 -14.85 -12.82 -5.78
C GLN A 302 -15.49 -13.69 -4.68
N ASN A 303 -15.32 -13.33 -3.41
CA ASN A 303 -15.95 -14.06 -2.30
C ASN A 303 -17.48 -13.91 -2.27
N PHE A 304 -18.03 -12.81 -2.80
CA PHE A 304 -19.47 -12.55 -2.79
C PHE A 304 -20.25 -13.49 -3.71
N TYR A 305 -19.73 -13.77 -4.91
CA TYR A 305 -20.36 -14.67 -5.89
C TYR A 305 -19.58 -15.98 -6.09
N MET A 306 -18.56 -16.24 -5.25
CA MET A 306 -17.78 -17.47 -5.18
C MET A 306 -17.09 -17.90 -6.49
N TYR A 307 -16.73 -16.96 -7.36
CA TYR A 307 -15.97 -17.25 -8.57
C TYR A 307 -14.71 -16.39 -8.66
N TYR A 308 -13.58 -17.09 -8.76
CA TYR A 308 -12.24 -16.52 -8.61
C TYR A 308 -11.62 -16.25 -9.97
N TRP A 309 -10.96 -15.10 -10.08
CA TRP A 309 -10.35 -14.64 -11.30
C TRP A 309 -8.94 -15.20 -11.46
N SER A 310 -8.52 -15.34 -12.71
CA SER A 310 -7.11 -15.59 -13.01
C SER A 310 -6.25 -14.40 -12.56
N GLU A 311 -4.97 -14.65 -12.28
CA GLU A 311 -4.02 -13.59 -11.95
C GLU A 311 -3.93 -12.51 -13.04
N LYS A 312 -3.99 -12.92 -14.32
CA LYS A 312 -4.02 -12.01 -15.46
C LYS A 312 -5.22 -11.06 -15.41
N GLU A 313 -6.40 -11.58 -15.08
CA GLU A 313 -7.60 -10.77 -14.96
C GLU A 313 -7.53 -9.81 -13.77
N VAL A 314 -7.00 -10.25 -12.63
CA VAL A 314 -6.74 -9.37 -11.47
C VAL A 314 -5.81 -8.22 -11.87
N HIS A 315 -4.72 -8.51 -12.60
CA HIS A 315 -3.77 -7.51 -13.05
C HIS A 315 -4.39 -6.48 -13.99
N GLU A 316 -5.21 -6.90 -14.96
CA GLU A 316 -5.87 -5.97 -15.88
C GLU A 316 -6.89 -5.09 -15.16
N ARG A 317 -7.70 -5.66 -14.25
CA ARG A 317 -8.64 -4.90 -13.43
C ARG A 317 -7.91 -3.90 -12.52
N LEU A 318 -6.79 -4.30 -11.92
CA LEU A 318 -5.95 -3.43 -11.09
C LEU A 318 -5.41 -2.26 -11.91
N LYS A 319 -4.83 -2.53 -13.09
CA LYS A 319 -4.36 -1.50 -14.02
C LYS A 319 -5.42 -0.47 -14.31
N ASN A 320 -6.64 -0.89 -14.64
CA ASN A 320 -7.73 0.02 -14.99
C ASN A 320 -8.16 0.90 -13.81
N LYS A 321 -8.30 0.33 -12.60
CA LYS A 321 -8.62 1.09 -11.39
C LYS A 321 -7.54 2.11 -11.04
N MET A 322 -6.26 1.72 -11.05
CA MET A 322 -5.15 2.62 -10.74
C MET A 322 -5.00 3.75 -11.77
N THR A 323 -5.17 3.44 -13.06
CA THR A 323 -5.09 4.44 -14.15
C THR A 323 -6.20 5.49 -14.01
N THR A 324 -7.42 5.05 -13.71
CA THR A 324 -8.58 5.93 -13.52
C THR A 324 -8.41 6.83 -12.29
N ALA A 325 -7.92 6.26 -11.19
CA ALA A 325 -7.65 7.03 -9.97
C ALA A 325 -6.56 8.07 -10.17
N TYR A 326 -5.44 7.70 -10.82
CA TYR A 326 -4.38 8.66 -11.16
C TYR A 326 -4.92 9.82 -12.03
N SER A 327 -5.70 9.50 -13.06
CA SER A 327 -6.29 10.51 -13.94
C SER A 327 -7.23 11.45 -13.18
N SER A 328 -8.02 10.93 -12.24
CA SER A 328 -8.90 11.74 -11.38
C SER A 328 -8.10 12.72 -10.52
N VAL A 329 -7.00 12.27 -9.91
CA VAL A 329 -6.12 13.11 -9.09
C VAL A 329 -5.39 14.15 -9.93
N LEU A 330 -4.86 13.77 -11.08
CA LEU A 330 -4.19 14.69 -11.99
C LEU A 330 -5.13 15.80 -12.47
N ASN A 331 -6.37 15.45 -12.82
CA ASN A 331 -7.37 16.43 -13.24
C ASN A 331 -7.71 17.40 -12.10
N ALA A 332 -7.91 16.90 -10.88
CA ALA A 332 -8.12 17.75 -9.71
C ALA A 332 -6.90 18.64 -9.41
N SER A 333 -5.68 18.13 -9.55
CA SER A 333 -4.45 18.92 -9.37
C SER A 333 -4.40 20.12 -10.32
N LYS A 334 -4.82 19.93 -11.58
CA LYS A 334 -4.93 21.01 -12.58
C LYS A 334 -6.09 21.97 -12.29
N GLU A 335 -7.27 21.44 -11.94
CA GLU A 335 -8.48 22.23 -11.66
C GLU A 335 -8.29 23.15 -10.45
N TYR A 336 -7.70 22.64 -9.37
CA TYR A 336 -7.52 23.37 -8.12
C TYR A 336 -6.13 24.03 -7.99
N ASN A 337 -5.28 23.94 -9.01
CA ASN A 337 -3.88 24.39 -8.97
C ASN A 337 -3.15 23.95 -7.67
N ALA A 338 -3.28 22.67 -7.36
CA ALA A 338 -2.82 22.07 -6.11
C ALA A 338 -1.82 20.96 -6.39
N ASN A 339 -0.97 20.64 -5.40
CA ASN A 339 -0.09 19.48 -5.53
C ASN A 339 -0.92 18.16 -5.59
N MET A 340 -0.31 17.08 -6.09
CA MET A 340 -1.02 15.80 -6.28
C MET A 340 -1.58 15.23 -4.97
N ARG A 341 -0.93 15.49 -3.81
CA ARG A 341 -1.42 15.00 -2.50
C ARG A 341 -2.68 15.74 -2.07
N GLN A 342 -2.68 17.06 -2.14
CA GLN A 342 -3.85 17.90 -1.87
C GLN A 342 -4.99 17.54 -2.82
N ALA A 343 -4.70 17.39 -4.11
CA ALA A 343 -5.68 16.98 -5.12
C ALA A 343 -6.28 15.60 -4.79
N ALA A 344 -5.47 14.65 -4.33
CA ALA A 344 -5.96 13.35 -3.91
C ALA A 344 -6.91 13.44 -2.70
N TYR A 345 -6.62 14.31 -1.73
CA TYR A 345 -7.54 14.58 -0.63
C TYR A 345 -8.84 15.24 -1.10
N VAL A 346 -8.76 16.22 -2.01
CA VAL A 346 -9.96 16.86 -2.59
C VAL A 346 -10.86 15.81 -3.23
N VAL A 347 -10.32 14.93 -4.08
CA VAL A 347 -11.08 13.86 -4.74
C VAL A 347 -11.71 12.91 -3.71
N ALA A 348 -10.93 12.46 -2.72
CA ALA A 348 -11.40 11.52 -1.72
C ALA A 348 -12.49 12.10 -0.81
N VAL A 349 -12.27 13.30 -0.26
CA VAL A 349 -13.21 13.98 0.63
C VAL A 349 -14.50 14.33 -0.11
N LYS A 350 -14.40 14.90 -1.32
CA LYS A 350 -15.58 15.21 -2.16
C LYS A 350 -16.45 13.97 -2.35
N ARG A 351 -15.84 12.85 -2.71
CA ARG A 351 -16.52 11.57 -2.95
C ARG A 351 -17.26 11.03 -1.72
N VAL A 352 -16.73 11.24 -0.52
CA VAL A 352 -17.38 10.84 0.74
C VAL A 352 -18.49 11.82 1.10
N ALA A 353 -18.20 13.12 1.04
CA ALA A 353 -19.18 14.17 1.33
C ALA A 353 -20.40 14.10 0.39
N ASP A 354 -20.19 13.85 -0.91
CA ASP A 354 -21.27 13.69 -1.89
C ASP A 354 -22.16 12.48 -1.52
N ALA A 355 -21.56 11.35 -1.12
CA ALA A 355 -22.32 10.18 -0.66
C ALA A 355 -23.11 10.46 0.63
N MET A 356 -22.52 11.20 1.58
CA MET A 356 -23.19 11.62 2.81
C MET A 356 -24.38 12.54 2.54
N LYS A 357 -24.23 13.53 1.64
CA LYS A 357 -25.31 14.43 1.21
C LYS A 357 -26.44 13.68 0.53
N ILE A 358 -26.13 12.79 -0.42
CA ILE A 358 -27.14 11.97 -1.13
C ILE A 358 -27.92 11.09 -0.16
N ARG A 359 -27.28 10.61 0.91
CA ARG A 359 -27.92 9.80 1.97
C ARG A 359 -28.60 10.64 3.08
N GLY A 360 -28.50 11.97 3.02
CA GLY A 360 -29.12 12.87 4.00
C GLY A 360 -28.44 12.89 5.38
N TRP A 361 -27.14 12.61 5.46
CA TRP A 361 -26.39 12.66 6.73
C TRP A 361 -25.93 14.07 7.11
N ILE A 362 -25.75 14.94 6.10
CA ILE A 362 -25.33 16.34 6.22
C ILE A 362 -26.10 17.22 5.23
#